data_AF-A0A6M3IPJ4-F1
#
_entry.id   AF-A0A6M3IPJ4-F1
#
_cell.length_a   1.000
_cell.length_b   1.000
_cell.length_c   1.000
_cell.angle_alpha   90.00
_cell.angle_beta   90.00
_cell.angle_gamma   90.00
#
_symmetry.space_group_name_H-M   'P 1'
#
loop_
_entity.id
_entity.type
_entity.pdbx_description
1 polymer ?
#
loop_
_entity_poly.entity_id
_entity_poly.type
_entity_poly.pdbx_seq_one_letter_code
_entity_poly.pdbx_strand_id
1 'polypeptide(L)'
;MATIEGKRLVTVTTTKALAAAGDYAAGDVLSENASTGTDWDFDAVGMKNGGTGYIVRANAICETTALTPELTLFLFNAAPTCETDDNKANTALLHADLANYIGKIDFPAMEDIGTGDSESVATSSTPGNLPLAFNCASADDALYGILVTRDAITGESAGDEMTIKLVVEQY
;
A
#
# COMPACT_ATOMS: atom_id res chain seq x y z
N MET A 1 17.02 -22.62 25.34
CA MET A 1 17.75 -21.41 24.95
C MET A 1 16.72 -20.52 24.29
N ALA A 2 16.21 -19.50 24.98
CA ALA A 2 15.25 -18.58 24.38
C ALA A 2 16.04 -17.63 23.48
N THR A 3 15.91 -17.78 22.17
CA THR A 3 16.40 -16.77 21.23
C THR A 3 15.61 -15.51 21.53
N ILE A 4 16.29 -14.47 22.00
CA ILE A 4 15.70 -13.14 22.05
C ILE A 4 15.60 -12.72 20.58
N GLU A 5 14.44 -12.88 19.96
CA GLU A 5 14.15 -12.29 18.66
C GLU A 5 14.31 -10.77 18.85
N GLY A 6 15.38 -10.23 18.27
CA GLY A 6 15.73 -8.82 18.40
C GLY A 6 14.85 -7.99 17.47
N LYS A 7 14.38 -6.85 17.96
CA LYS A 7 13.67 -5.85 17.15
C LYS A 7 14.50 -5.51 15.91
N ARG A 8 13.94 -5.74 14.72
CA ARG A 8 14.62 -5.50 13.44
C ARG A 8 13.83 -4.48 12.62
N LEU A 9 14.50 -3.42 12.17
CA LEU A 9 13.94 -2.50 11.20
C LEU A 9 14.23 -3.04 9.79
N VAL A 10 13.19 -3.28 8.99
CA VAL A 10 13.30 -3.71 7.59
C VAL A 10 12.53 -2.75 6.69
N THR A 11 12.87 -2.74 5.40
CA THR A 11 12.08 -2.09 4.37
C THR A 11 11.54 -3.15 3.44
N VAL A 12 10.22 -3.22 3.32
CA VAL A 12 9.50 -4.06 2.36
C VAL A 12 9.07 -3.15 1.21
N THR A 13 9.17 -3.63 -0.03
CA THR A 13 8.91 -2.83 -1.21
C THR A 13 8.15 -3.65 -2.23
N THR A 14 7.11 -3.05 -2.77
CA THR A 14 6.27 -3.63 -3.82
C THR A 14 6.09 -2.59 -4.90
N THR A 15 6.26 -3.01 -6.15
CA THR A 15 6.14 -2.16 -7.33
C THR A 15 5.16 -2.79 -8.30
N LYS A 16 4.26 -1.99 -8.84
CA LYS A 16 3.35 -2.39 -9.91
C LYS A 16 3.45 -1.36 -11.04
N ALA A 17 3.52 -1.84 -12.28
CA ALA A 17 3.30 -1.02 -13.45
C ALA A 17 1.78 -0.83 -13.59
N LEU A 18 1.30 0.39 -13.40
CA LEU A 18 -0.14 0.67 -13.39
C LEU A 18 -0.73 0.45 -14.79
N ALA A 19 -1.91 -0.16 -14.85
CA ALA A 19 -2.59 -0.34 -16.12
C ALA A 19 -3.06 1.00 -16.70
N ALA A 20 -3.37 1.98 -15.84
CA ALA A 20 -3.86 3.30 -16.17
C ALA A 20 -4.87 3.26 -17.33
N ALA A 21 -5.97 2.51 -17.12
CA ALA A 21 -7.00 2.30 -18.14
C ALA A 21 -7.91 3.54 -18.33
N GLY A 22 -7.31 4.73 -18.44
CA GLY A 22 -7.96 6.04 -18.46
C GLY A 22 -7.61 6.88 -17.23
N ASP A 23 -8.21 8.06 -17.15
CA ASP A 23 -8.14 8.92 -15.97
C ASP A 23 -8.73 8.19 -14.75
N TYR A 24 -8.11 8.37 -13.59
CA TYR A 24 -8.63 7.88 -12.31
C TYR A 24 -9.58 8.91 -11.71
N ALA A 25 -10.76 8.47 -11.26
CA ALA A 25 -11.59 9.23 -10.35
C ALA A 25 -11.07 9.13 -8.91
N ALA A 26 -11.56 10.00 -8.03
CA ALA A 26 -11.33 9.86 -6.60
C ALA A 26 -11.99 8.58 -6.08
N GLY A 27 -11.21 7.76 -5.38
CA GLY A 27 -11.66 6.49 -4.84
C GLY A 27 -11.46 5.30 -5.77
N ASP A 28 -10.66 5.44 -6.83
CA ASP A 28 -10.36 4.33 -7.73
C ASP A 28 -9.14 3.53 -7.27
N VAL A 29 -9.15 2.23 -7.55
CA VAL A 29 -8.06 1.30 -7.26
C VAL A 29 -6.92 1.49 -8.28
N LEU A 30 -5.69 1.53 -7.76
CA LEU A 30 -4.46 1.53 -8.53
C LEU A 30 -3.90 0.11 -8.59
N SER A 31 -3.84 -0.47 -9.80
CA SER A 31 -3.46 -1.87 -10.02
C SER A 31 -2.82 -2.09 -11.39
N GLU A 32 -2.22 -3.25 -11.61
CA GLU A 32 -1.50 -3.60 -12.84
C GLU A 32 -2.38 -4.13 -13.96
N ASN A 33 -3.69 -4.30 -13.71
CA ASN A 33 -4.62 -4.80 -14.71
C ASN A 33 -6.05 -4.27 -14.50
N ALA A 34 -6.72 -3.89 -15.58
CA ALA A 34 -8.05 -3.29 -15.56
C ALA A 34 -9.24 -4.28 -15.46
N SER A 35 -8.97 -5.58 -15.42
CA SER A 35 -10.00 -6.64 -15.42
C SER A 35 -9.66 -7.92 -14.64
N THR A 36 -8.38 -8.08 -14.29
CA THR A 36 -7.86 -9.18 -13.48
C THR A 36 -6.72 -8.64 -12.62
N GLY A 37 -6.94 -7.49 -11.98
CA GLY A 37 -5.96 -6.89 -11.09
C GLY A 37 -5.68 -7.78 -9.88
N THR A 38 -4.62 -7.45 -9.16
CA THR A 38 -4.26 -8.15 -7.92
C THR A 38 -4.08 -7.14 -6.79
N ASP A 39 -4.09 -7.65 -5.57
CA ASP A 39 -3.69 -6.90 -4.39
C ASP A 39 -2.18 -6.59 -4.36
N TRP A 40 -1.82 -5.63 -3.51
CA TRP A 40 -0.46 -5.23 -3.24
C TRP A 40 0.15 -6.12 -2.17
N ASP A 41 0.98 -7.06 -2.61
CA ASP A 41 1.61 -8.04 -1.71
C ASP A 41 2.89 -7.47 -1.12
N PHE A 42 2.97 -7.46 0.21
CA PHE A 42 4.15 -7.07 0.97
C PHE A 42 4.71 -8.29 1.68
N ASP A 43 5.58 -9.03 1.00
CA ASP A 43 6.19 -10.25 1.51
C ASP A 43 7.16 -9.99 2.68
N ALA A 44 7.31 -10.98 3.56
CA ALA A 44 8.29 -10.95 4.65
C ALA A 44 8.17 -9.70 5.56
N VAL A 45 6.96 -9.17 5.73
CA VAL A 45 6.64 -8.11 6.69
C VAL A 45 6.75 -8.63 8.11
N GLY A 46 6.31 -9.86 8.38
CA GLY A 46 6.61 -10.60 9.59
C GLY A 46 8.01 -11.22 9.55
N MET A 47 8.62 -11.45 10.71
CA MET A 47 9.88 -12.21 10.80
C MET A 47 9.69 -13.72 10.54
N LYS A 48 8.44 -14.18 10.64
CA LYS A 48 7.97 -15.56 10.47
C LYS A 48 6.46 -15.55 10.25
N ASN A 49 5.91 -16.71 9.91
CA ASN A 49 4.46 -16.89 9.83
C ASN A 49 3.76 -16.48 11.14
N GLY A 50 2.71 -15.67 11.03
CA GLY A 50 2.02 -15.09 12.19
C GLY A 50 2.82 -13.99 12.91
N GLY A 51 3.88 -13.46 12.28
CA GLY A 51 4.71 -12.40 12.82
C GLY A 51 3.92 -11.12 13.11
N THR A 52 4.46 -10.30 14.01
CA THR A 52 3.84 -9.04 14.42
C THR A 52 4.86 -7.92 14.44
N GLY A 53 4.38 -6.67 14.51
CA GLY A 53 5.25 -5.51 14.54
C GLY A 53 4.50 -4.21 14.33
N TYR A 54 5.24 -3.18 13.91
CA TYR A 54 4.68 -1.91 13.49
C TYR A 54 5.22 -1.47 12.14
N ILE A 55 4.35 -0.96 11.28
CA ILE A 55 4.75 -0.10 10.17
C ILE A 55 4.98 1.29 10.75
N VAL A 56 6.17 1.87 10.57
CA VAL A 56 6.57 3.13 11.20
C VAL A 56 6.75 4.27 10.20
N ARG A 57 6.94 3.94 8.92
CA ARG A 57 7.00 4.89 7.80
C ARG A 57 6.52 4.18 6.54
N ALA A 58 5.83 4.90 5.65
CA ALA A 58 5.53 4.42 4.32
C ALA A 58 5.84 5.49 3.27
N ASN A 59 6.27 5.07 2.09
CA ASN A 59 6.49 5.95 0.94
C ASN A 59 5.68 5.42 -0.24
N ALA A 60 5.02 6.32 -0.97
CA ALA A 60 4.44 6.06 -2.28
C ALA A 60 5.23 6.87 -3.30
N ILE A 61 5.73 6.22 -4.35
CA ILE A 61 6.58 6.83 -5.37
C ILE A 61 6.03 6.43 -6.73
N CYS A 62 5.79 7.39 -7.62
CA CYS A 62 5.29 7.14 -8.96
C CYS A 62 6.24 7.73 -10.00
N GLU A 63 6.54 6.98 -11.05
CA GLU A 63 7.35 7.43 -12.19
C GLU A 63 6.73 8.67 -12.87
N THR A 64 5.41 8.78 -12.88
CA THR A 64 4.69 9.95 -13.38
C THR A 64 5.05 11.17 -12.53
N THR A 65 5.62 12.18 -13.19
CA THR A 65 5.99 13.46 -12.55
C THR A 65 4.77 14.34 -12.33
N ALA A 66 4.86 15.30 -11.41
CA ALA A 66 3.83 16.29 -11.14
C ALA A 66 2.46 15.73 -10.70
N LEU A 67 2.45 14.52 -10.12
CA LEU A 67 1.29 14.01 -9.40
C LEU A 67 1.18 14.72 -8.04
N THR A 68 -0.03 15.19 -7.74
CA THR A 68 -0.40 15.76 -6.43
C THR A 68 -1.57 15.07 -5.70
N PRO A 69 -2.05 13.86 -6.07
CA PRO A 69 -3.17 13.25 -5.36
C PRO A 69 -2.76 12.78 -3.97
N GLU A 70 -3.71 12.76 -3.04
CA GLU A 70 -3.62 11.93 -1.84
C GLU A 70 -3.93 10.47 -2.18
N LEU A 71 -3.34 9.52 -1.44
CA LEU A 71 -3.59 8.09 -1.60
C LEU A 71 -3.97 7.44 -0.26
N THR A 72 -4.70 6.33 -0.32
CA THR A 72 -4.91 5.45 0.84
C THR A 72 -4.49 4.04 0.48
N LEU A 73 -3.69 3.41 1.35
CA LEU A 73 -3.42 1.98 1.30
C LEU A 73 -4.19 1.27 2.42
N PHE A 74 -5.16 0.45 2.06
CA PHE A 74 -5.83 -0.46 3.01
C PHE A 74 -4.98 -1.72 3.16
N LEU A 75 -4.82 -2.23 4.38
CA LEU A 75 -3.97 -3.39 4.68
C LEU A 75 -4.75 -4.52 5.35
N PHE A 76 -4.43 -5.74 4.95
CA PHE A 76 -5.05 -6.99 5.37
C PHE A 76 -3.98 -8.04 5.67
N ASN A 77 -4.31 -9.04 6.50
CA ASN A 77 -3.43 -10.18 6.80
C ASN A 77 -3.72 -11.43 5.95
N ALA A 78 -4.62 -11.32 4.98
CA ALA A 78 -4.90 -12.29 3.93
C ALA A 78 -5.34 -11.53 2.67
N ALA A 79 -5.15 -12.13 1.49
CA ALA A 79 -5.59 -11.56 0.23
C ALA A 79 -7.08 -11.15 0.32
N PRO A 80 -7.41 -9.87 0.10
CA PRO A 80 -8.77 -9.37 0.25
C PRO A 80 -9.65 -9.81 -0.93
N THR A 81 -10.96 -9.79 -0.72
CA THR A 81 -11.97 -10.12 -1.75
C THR A 81 -12.64 -8.90 -2.37
N CYS A 82 -12.30 -7.70 -1.91
CA CYS A 82 -12.72 -6.44 -2.51
C CYS A 82 -12.10 -6.21 -3.91
N GLU A 83 -12.51 -5.11 -4.53
CA GLU A 83 -12.10 -4.72 -5.89
C GLU A 83 -10.59 -4.56 -5.98
N THR A 84 -10.00 -5.18 -7.01
CA THR A 84 -8.56 -5.23 -7.27
C THR A 84 -8.21 -4.72 -8.67
N ASP A 85 -9.20 -4.55 -9.54
CA ASP A 85 -9.00 -4.08 -10.90
C ASP A 85 -8.65 -2.59 -10.93
N ASP A 86 -7.71 -2.25 -11.80
CA ASP A 86 -7.29 -0.88 -12.04
C ASP A 86 -8.44 -0.02 -12.57
N ASN A 87 -8.47 1.23 -12.11
CA ASN A 87 -9.45 2.23 -12.52
C ASN A 87 -10.92 1.78 -12.28
N LYS A 88 -11.13 1.04 -11.18
CA LYS A 88 -12.44 0.69 -10.65
C LYS A 88 -12.66 1.32 -9.30
N ALA A 89 -13.92 1.64 -9.01
CA ALA A 89 -14.33 2.17 -7.73
C ALA A 89 -13.97 1.19 -6.61
N ASN A 90 -13.17 1.68 -5.66
CA ASN A 90 -12.74 0.93 -4.50
C ASN A 90 -13.92 0.39 -3.69
N THR A 91 -13.80 -0.86 -3.25
CA THR A 91 -14.74 -1.51 -2.32
C THR A 91 -14.06 -2.05 -1.06
N ALA A 92 -12.79 -1.68 -0.81
CA ALA A 92 -12.05 -2.05 0.39
C ALA A 92 -12.80 -1.62 1.67
N LEU A 93 -12.67 -2.45 2.70
CA LEU A 93 -13.61 -2.61 3.84
C LEU A 93 -14.93 -3.30 3.48
N LEU A 94 -14.89 -4.23 2.53
CA LEU A 94 -15.98 -5.18 2.32
C LEU A 94 -16.21 -6.00 3.60
N HIS A 95 -17.48 -6.29 3.91
CA HIS A 95 -17.83 -7.06 5.12
C HIS A 95 -17.11 -8.42 5.21
N ALA A 96 -16.87 -9.06 4.05
CA ALA A 96 -16.16 -10.33 3.95
C ALA A 96 -14.68 -10.23 4.40
N ASP A 97 -14.06 -9.07 4.27
CA ASP A 97 -12.63 -8.87 4.55
C ASP A 97 -12.37 -8.33 5.96
N LEU A 98 -13.42 -7.98 6.72
CA LEU A 98 -13.28 -7.34 8.04
C LEU A 98 -12.49 -8.17 9.05
N ALA A 99 -12.57 -9.50 8.95
CA ALA A 99 -11.81 -10.39 9.84
C ALA A 99 -10.30 -10.29 9.64
N ASN A 100 -9.88 -9.88 8.44
CA ASN A 100 -8.48 -9.80 8.02
C ASN A 100 -7.95 -8.37 7.96
N TYR A 101 -8.82 -7.36 8.08
CA TYR A 101 -8.45 -5.95 8.03
C TYR A 101 -7.57 -5.54 9.21
N ILE A 102 -6.43 -4.95 8.91
CA ILE A 102 -5.46 -4.46 9.91
C ILE A 102 -5.67 -2.97 10.16
N GLY A 103 -5.84 -2.21 9.09
CA GLY A 103 -5.83 -0.75 9.15
C GLY A 103 -5.56 -0.15 7.78
N LYS A 104 -5.36 1.17 7.76
CA LYS A 104 -5.03 1.89 6.53
C LYS A 104 -3.93 2.91 6.79
N ILE A 105 -3.15 3.18 5.76
CA ILE A 105 -2.15 4.24 5.72
C ILE A 105 -2.68 5.31 4.76
N ASP A 106 -2.78 6.54 5.24
CA ASP A 106 -3.15 7.68 4.40
C ASP A 106 -1.86 8.41 3.98
N PHE A 107 -1.57 8.42 2.68
CA PHE A 107 -0.47 9.21 2.15
C PHE A 107 -0.94 10.65 1.98
N PRO A 108 -0.19 11.65 2.46
CA PRO A 108 -0.47 13.05 2.12
C PRO A 108 -0.36 13.27 0.61
N ALA A 109 -0.78 14.44 0.14
CA ALA A 109 -0.66 14.80 -1.28
C ALA A 109 0.77 14.56 -1.76
N MET A 110 0.90 13.89 -2.90
CA MET A 110 2.21 13.68 -3.53
C MET A 110 2.87 15.03 -3.84
N GLU A 111 4.19 15.07 -3.73
CA GLU A 111 5.01 16.23 -4.05
C GLU A 111 5.58 16.08 -5.45
N ASP A 112 5.43 17.14 -6.25
CA ASP A 112 6.19 17.33 -7.47
C ASP A 112 7.60 17.82 -7.12
N ILE A 113 8.58 16.93 -7.23
CA ILE A 113 10.00 17.27 -7.01
C ILE A 113 10.70 17.77 -8.28
N GLY A 114 9.93 18.11 -9.32
CA GLY A 114 10.40 18.67 -10.58
C GLY A 114 10.46 17.62 -11.70
N THR A 115 11.66 17.36 -12.23
CA THR A 115 11.83 16.41 -13.35
C THR A 115 11.95 14.94 -12.90
N GLY A 116 11.66 14.65 -11.64
CA GLY A 116 11.75 13.31 -11.06
C GLY A 116 10.38 12.81 -10.60
N ASP A 117 10.35 11.54 -10.23
CA ASP A 117 9.20 10.81 -9.71
C ASP A 117 8.44 11.60 -8.64
N SER A 118 7.11 11.57 -8.69
CA SER A 118 6.30 12.10 -7.60
C SER A 118 6.38 11.19 -6.37
N GLU A 119 6.51 11.79 -5.18
CA GLU A 119 6.62 11.04 -3.92
C GLU A 119 5.64 11.55 -2.86
N SER A 120 5.13 10.65 -2.03
CA SER A 120 4.46 10.98 -0.77
C SER A 120 5.02 10.14 0.38
N VAL A 121 5.21 10.78 1.54
CA VAL A 121 5.77 10.14 2.73
C VAL A 121 4.80 10.20 3.89
N ALA A 122 4.38 9.03 4.37
CA ALA A 122 3.61 8.87 5.60
C ALA A 122 4.54 8.55 6.79
N THR A 123 4.39 9.29 7.89
CA THR A 123 5.14 9.10 9.15
C THR A 123 4.22 9.37 10.34
N SER A 124 4.72 9.16 11.57
CA SER A 124 3.97 9.55 12.78
C SER A 124 3.71 11.04 12.94
N SER A 125 4.39 11.89 12.15
CA SER A 125 4.16 13.34 12.12
C SER A 125 3.22 13.79 11.01
N THR A 126 2.79 12.89 10.12
CA THR A 126 1.78 13.18 9.10
C THR A 126 0.43 12.57 9.51
N PRO A 127 -0.67 12.94 8.84
CA PRO A 127 -1.97 12.29 9.06
C PRO A 127 -2.04 10.80 8.69
N GLY A 128 -0.93 10.16 8.35
CA GLY A 128 -0.91 8.84 7.69
C GLY A 128 -1.18 7.62 8.54
N ASN A 129 -1.74 7.80 9.74
CA ASN A 129 -2.10 6.73 10.68
C ASN A 129 -0.94 5.81 11.08
N LEU A 130 0.28 6.39 11.19
CA LEU A 130 1.47 5.66 11.63
C LEU A 130 1.90 6.10 13.05
N PRO A 131 2.50 5.19 13.85
CA PRO A 131 2.79 3.80 13.54
C PRO A 131 1.52 2.92 13.53
N LEU A 132 1.45 1.99 12.58
CA LEU A 132 0.34 1.04 12.45
C LEU A 132 0.78 -0.34 12.92
N ALA A 133 0.12 -0.88 13.95
CA ALA A 133 0.36 -2.25 14.40
C ALA A 133 -0.14 -3.25 13.35
N PHE A 134 0.58 -4.35 13.16
CA PHE A 134 0.14 -5.44 12.28
C PHE A 134 0.34 -6.82 12.92
N ASN A 135 -0.43 -7.78 12.42
CA ASN A 135 -0.25 -9.20 12.66
C ASN A 135 -0.48 -9.96 11.35
N CYS A 136 0.52 -10.71 10.90
CA CYS A 136 0.39 -11.60 9.75
C CYS A 136 -0.52 -12.80 10.08
N ALA A 137 -1.06 -13.47 9.07
CA ALA A 137 -1.83 -14.69 9.28
C ALA A 137 -0.94 -15.83 9.82
N SER A 138 -1.51 -16.79 10.55
CA SER A 138 -0.73 -17.85 11.21
C SER A 138 0.14 -18.70 10.28
N ALA A 139 -0.19 -18.75 8.99
CA ALA A 139 0.51 -19.54 7.97
C ALA A 139 1.30 -18.67 6.99
N ASP A 140 1.43 -17.37 7.26
CA ASP A 140 1.96 -16.39 6.32
C ASP A 140 2.74 -15.28 7.04
N ASP A 141 3.73 -14.70 6.38
CA ASP A 141 4.51 -13.55 6.85
C ASP A 141 4.30 -12.28 6.01
N ALA A 142 3.42 -12.34 5.01
CA ALA A 142 3.03 -11.20 4.19
C ALA A 142 1.90 -10.35 4.80
N LEU A 143 1.78 -9.13 4.30
CA LEU A 143 0.56 -8.32 4.34
C LEU A 143 0.09 -8.05 2.92
N TYR A 144 -1.21 -7.84 2.77
CA TYR A 144 -1.86 -7.61 1.50
C TYR A 144 -2.54 -6.25 1.51
N GLY A 145 -2.62 -5.55 0.38
CA GLY A 145 -3.21 -4.23 0.37
C GLY A 145 -3.92 -3.80 -0.91
N ILE A 146 -4.73 -2.77 -0.78
CA ILE A 146 -5.41 -2.10 -1.90
C ILE A 146 -5.00 -0.63 -1.86
N LEU A 147 -4.32 -0.18 -2.91
CA LEU A 147 -3.95 1.22 -3.07
C LEU A 147 -5.05 1.96 -3.83
N VAL A 148 -5.49 3.08 -3.28
CA VAL A 148 -6.66 3.81 -3.74
C VAL A 148 -6.34 5.29 -3.84
N THR A 149 -6.76 5.92 -4.93
CA THR A 149 -6.69 7.37 -5.10
C THR A 149 -7.69 8.06 -4.17
N ARG A 150 -7.34 9.20 -3.57
CA ARG A 150 -8.32 10.03 -2.85
C ARG A 150 -8.76 11.24 -3.65
N ASP A 151 -8.00 11.59 -4.67
CA ASP A 151 -8.28 12.66 -5.62
C ASP A 151 -8.27 12.09 -7.04
N ALA A 152 -8.89 12.80 -7.97
CA ALA A 152 -8.83 12.43 -9.38
C ALA A 152 -7.42 12.65 -9.94
N ILE A 153 -7.00 11.77 -10.86
CA ILE A 153 -5.75 11.86 -11.60
C ILE A 153 -6.06 11.82 -13.09
N THR A 154 -5.47 12.74 -13.86
CA THR A 154 -5.78 12.91 -15.28
C THR A 154 -4.53 12.88 -16.13
N GLY A 155 -4.63 12.33 -17.34
CA GLY A 155 -3.52 12.27 -18.29
C GLY A 155 -2.56 11.11 -18.04
N GLU A 156 -3.06 10.06 -17.39
CA GLU A 156 -2.27 8.88 -17.01
C GLU A 156 -1.81 8.08 -18.22
N SER A 157 -0.64 7.47 -18.09
CA SER A 157 -0.06 6.58 -19.10
C SER A 157 0.09 5.17 -18.55
N ALA A 158 -0.37 4.19 -19.33
CA ALA A 158 -0.21 2.79 -18.97
C ALA A 158 1.27 2.41 -18.90
N GLY A 159 1.64 1.66 -17.87
CA GLY A 159 3.00 1.17 -17.64
C GLY A 159 3.82 2.00 -16.66
N ASP A 160 3.33 3.16 -16.23
CA ASP A 160 4.02 3.98 -15.21
C ASP A 160 4.13 3.20 -13.90
N GLU A 161 5.34 3.14 -13.34
CA GLU A 161 5.59 2.38 -12.12
C GLU A 161 5.11 3.13 -10.86
N MET A 162 4.29 2.47 -10.05
CA MET A 162 3.98 2.87 -8.68
C MET A 162 4.67 1.93 -7.70
N THR A 163 5.43 2.51 -6.77
CA THR A 163 6.19 1.79 -5.75
C THR A 163 5.75 2.18 -4.35
N ILE A 164 5.34 1.19 -3.57
CA ILE A 164 5.06 1.36 -2.14
C ILE A 164 6.19 0.76 -1.32
N LYS A 165 6.77 1.55 -0.41
CA LYS A 165 7.78 1.11 0.55
C LYS A 165 7.24 1.20 1.95
N LEU A 166 7.25 0.09 2.69
CA LEU A 166 6.90 0.03 4.10
C LEU A 166 8.16 -0.16 4.93
N VAL A 167 8.42 0.76 5.86
CA VAL A 167 9.46 0.57 6.89
C VAL A 167 8.81 -0.06 8.10
N VAL A 168 9.28 -1.24 8.46
CA VAL A 168 8.66 -2.13 9.44
C VAL A 168 9.62 -2.41 10.58
N GLU A 169 9.16 -2.22 11.82
CA GLU A 169 9.80 -2.74 13.03
C GLU A 169 9.19 -4.12 13.35
N GLN A 170 9.96 -5.18 13.11
CA GLN A 170 9.57 -6.58 13.33
C GLN A 170 9.88 -7.03 14.77
N TYR A 171 9.03 -7.89 15.33
CA TYR A 171 9.15 -8.48 16.66
C TYR A 171 9.25 -10.00 16.65
#